data_AF-A0A957DRT6-F1
#
_entry.id   AF-A0A957DRT6-F1
#
_cell.length_a   1.000
_cell.length_b   1.000
_cell.length_c   1.000
_cell.angle_alpha   90.00
_cell.angle_beta   90.00
_cell.angle_gamma   90.00
#
_symmetry.space_group_name_H-M   'P 1'
#
loop_
_entity.id
_entity.type
_entity.pdbx_description
1 polymer ?
#
loop_
_entity_poly.entity_id
_entity_poly.type
_entity_poly.pdbx_seq_one_letter_code
_entity_poly.pdbx_strand_id
1 'polypeptide(L)' 'RSVPVGYKVVRVPLEGDSPIGPVEDFATGWLNSDYSSDGRPVGLTVGADGALYVSDDKGGFIYRIYANP' A
#
# COMPACT_ATOMS: atom_id res chain seq x y z
N ARG A 1 1.81 17.40 11.29
CA ARG A 1 1.28 16.45 12.31
C ARG A 1 2.46 15.91 13.12
N SER A 2 2.29 15.69 14.42
CA SER A 2 3.33 15.14 15.31
C SER A 2 3.37 13.62 15.35
N VAL A 3 2.27 12.95 14.99
CA VAL A 3 2.17 11.49 14.86
C VAL A 3 2.09 11.13 13.37
N PRO A 4 3.03 10.35 12.82
CA PRO A 4 2.97 9.91 11.43
C PRO A 4 1.79 8.96 11.21
N VAL A 5 1.16 9.11 10.04
CA VAL A 5 0.10 8.23 9.54
C VAL A 5 0.42 7.91 8.08
N GLY A 6 -0.05 6.78 7.58
CA GLY A 6 0.27 6.32 6.23
C GLY A 6 1.21 5.12 6.27
N TYR A 7 2.21 5.11 5.38
CA TYR A 7 3.12 3.96 5.20
C TYR A 7 2.34 2.66 4.94
N LYS A 8 1.35 2.77 4.06
CA LYS A 8 0.46 1.69 3.69
C LYS A 8 -0.08 1.91 2.28
N VAL A 9 -0.51 0.82 1.67
CA VAL A 9 -1.35 0.82 0.47
C VAL A 9 -2.79 0.62 0.92
N VAL A 10 -3.70 1.41 0.37
CA VAL A 10 -5.13 1.34 0.69
C VAL A 10 -5.96 1.04 -0.56
N ARG A 11 -7.11 0.44 -0.34
CA ARG A 11 -8.15 0.23 -1.35
C ARG A 11 -9.31 1.17 -1.07
N VAL A 12 -9.80 1.82 -2.13
CA VAL A 12 -11.06 2.57 -2.09
C VAL A 12 -12.10 1.75 -2.85
N PRO A 13 -13.14 1.22 -2.20
CA PRO A 13 -14.20 0.53 -2.91
C PRO A 13 -14.96 1.51 -3.82
N LEU A 14 -15.27 1.09 -5.05
CA LEU A 14 -15.98 1.90 -6.03
C LEU A 14 -17.26 1.18 -6.49
N GLU A 15 -18.32 1.93 -6.73
CA GLU A 15 -19.51 1.53 -7.50
C GLU A 15 -19.57 2.40 -8.76
N GLY A 16 -19.29 1.80 -9.91
CA GLY A 16 -18.95 2.55 -11.12
C GLY A 16 -17.73 3.44 -10.86
N ASP A 17 -17.87 4.74 -11.14
CA ASP A 17 -16.82 5.74 -10.91
C ASP A 17 -16.93 6.43 -9.54
N SER A 18 -17.88 6.02 -8.69
CA SER A 18 -18.13 6.66 -7.40
C SER A 18 -17.53 5.88 -6.24
N PRO A 19 -16.72 6.50 -5.36
CA PRO A 19 -16.29 5.89 -4.12
C PRO A 19 -17.46 5.53 -3.22
N ILE A 20 -17.45 4.30 -2.70
CA ILE A 20 -18.44 3.81 -1.76
C ILE A 20 -17.76 3.23 -0.53
N GLY A 21 -18.39 3.41 0.63
CA GLY A 21 -17.90 2.84 1.88
C GLY A 21 -16.57 3.42 2.37
N PRO A 22 -15.99 2.80 3.41
CA PRO A 22 -14.73 3.24 3.99
C PRO A 22 -13.53 2.84 3.12
N VAL A 23 -12.44 3.60 3.26
CA VAL A 23 -11.12 3.20 2.77
C VAL A 23 -10.62 2.01 3.58
N GLU A 24 -10.08 1.01 2.90
CA GLU A 24 -9.62 -0.25 3.48
C GLU A 24 -8.09 -0.33 3.42
N ASP A 25 -7.46 -0.79 4.49
CA ASP A 25 -6.03 -1.07 4.49
C ASP A 25 -5.77 -2.35 3.68
N PHE A 26 -5.00 -2.24 2.58
CA PHE A 26 -4.69 -3.35 1.69
C PHE A 26 -3.34 -3.99 2.03
N ALA A 27 -2.32 -3.17 2.26
CA ALA A 27 -1.02 -3.61 2.74
C ALA A 27 -0.48 -2.61 3.77
N THR A 28 -0.01 -3.10 4.91
CA THR A 28 0.51 -2.31 6.02
C THR A 28 1.81 -2.95 6.57
N GLY A 29 2.40 -2.35 7.60
CA GLY A 29 3.57 -2.90 8.28
C GLY A 29 4.86 -2.12 8.05
N TRP A 30 4.84 -1.06 7.23
CA TRP A 30 6.01 -0.20 7.02
C TRP A 30 6.23 0.84 8.12
N LEU A 31 5.19 1.20 8.90
CA LEU A 31 5.30 2.08 10.06
C LEU A 31 5.29 1.26 11.34
N ASN A 32 6.36 1.39 12.11
CA ASN A 32 6.54 0.71 13.38
C ASN A 32 5.82 1.44 14.52
N SER A 33 5.63 0.76 15.64
CA SER A 33 4.94 1.29 16.83
C SER A 33 5.68 2.46 17.49
N ASP A 34 6.99 2.56 17.27
CA ASP A 34 7.85 3.66 17.73
C ASP A 34 7.89 4.85 16.76
N TYR A 35 7.06 4.82 15.71
CA TYR A 35 6.99 5.80 14.62
C TYR A 35 8.21 5.83 13.69
N SER A 36 9.16 4.91 13.83
CA SER A 36 10.13 4.63 12.77
C SER A 36 9.44 3.94 11.59
N SER A 37 10.09 3.94 10.43
CA SER A 37 9.56 3.23 9.26
C SER A 37 10.62 2.40 8.56
N ASP A 38 10.26 1.21 8.14
CA ASP A 38 11.16 0.29 7.43
C ASP A 38 11.05 0.45 5.91
N GLY A 39 10.04 1.19 5.45
CA GLY A 39 9.89 1.59 4.06
C GLY A 39 8.88 2.73 3.92
N ARG A 40 8.70 3.20 2.69
CA ARG A 40 7.75 4.23 2.28
C ARG A 40 7.22 3.90 0.89
N PRO A 41 6.02 3.27 0.80
CA PRO A 41 5.39 2.99 -0.48
C PRO A 41 5.18 4.26 -1.33
N VAL A 42 5.52 4.22 -2.62
CA VAL A 42 5.44 5.37 -3.55
C VAL A 42 4.62 5.05 -4.78
N GLY A 43 5.06 4.10 -5.60
CA GLY A 43 4.48 3.78 -6.89
C GLY A 43 3.74 2.46 -6.87
N LEU A 44 2.66 2.37 -7.65
CA LEU A 44 1.86 1.18 -7.83
C LEU A 44 1.72 0.86 -9.31
N THR A 45 1.79 -0.42 -9.67
CA THR A 45 1.37 -0.89 -11.00
C THR A 45 0.91 -2.34 -10.93
N VAL A 46 0.00 -2.72 -11.82
CA VAL A 46 -0.41 -4.12 -11.99
C VAL A 46 0.44 -4.72 -13.09
N GLY A 47 1.16 -5.79 -12.77
CA GLY A 47 1.99 -6.49 -13.76
C GLY A 47 1.16 -7.34 -14.72
N ALA A 48 1.79 -7.78 -15.80
CA ALA A 48 1.16 -8.68 -16.78
C ALA A 48 0.78 -10.05 -16.18
N ASP A 49 1.34 -10.40 -15.04
CA ASP A 49 1.01 -11.58 -14.23
C ASP A 49 -0.16 -11.36 -13.26
N GLY A 50 -0.79 -10.18 -13.30
CA GLY A 50 -1.92 -9.81 -12.44
C GLY A 50 -1.53 -9.45 -11.01
N ALA A 51 -0.24 -9.48 -10.64
CA ALA A 51 0.21 -9.09 -9.32
C ALA A 51 0.26 -7.56 -9.17
N LEU A 52 0.05 -7.06 -7.95
CA LEU A 52 0.28 -5.65 -7.62
C LEU A 52 1.76 -5.46 -7.24
N TYR A 53 2.44 -4.57 -7.95
CA TYR A 53 3.81 -4.16 -7.66
C TYR A 53 3.79 -2.83 -6.91
N VAL A 54 4.53 -2.76 -5.80
CA VAL A 54 4.64 -1.58 -4.95
C VAL A 54 6.11 -1.18 -4.83
N SER A 55 6.46 0.04 -5.23
CA SER A 55 7.80 0.57 -5.01
C SER A 55 7.93 1.22 -3.64
N ASP A 56 9.09 1.07 -3.01
CA ASP A 56 9.47 1.67 -1.75
C ASP A 56 10.82 2.38 -1.88
N ASP A 57 10.82 3.70 -1.69
CA ASP A 57 12.00 4.53 -1.88
C ASP A 57 12.90 4.65 -0.64
N LYS A 58 12.43 4.21 0.54
CA LYS A 58 13.22 4.17 1.77
C LYS A 58 13.91 2.83 1.95
N GLY A 59 13.17 1.73 1.77
CA GLY A 59 13.71 0.37 1.84
C GLY A 59 14.47 -0.04 0.58
N GLY A 60 14.19 0.60 -0.57
CA GLY A 60 14.82 0.27 -1.84
C GLY A 60 14.28 -1.01 -2.48
N PHE A 61 13.06 -1.42 -2.12
CA PHE A 61 12.43 -2.66 -2.58
C PHE A 61 11.33 -2.41 -3.59
N ILE A 62 11.07 -3.42 -4.42
CA ILE A 62 9.81 -3.58 -5.15
C ILE A 62 9.12 -4.83 -4.58
N TYR A 63 7.95 -4.63 -3.96
CA TYR A 63 7.13 -5.72 -3.44
C TYR A 63 6.21 -6.25 -4.54
N ARG A 64 6.07 -7.57 -4.66
CA ARG A 64 5.12 -8.24 -5.56
C ARG A 64 4.05 -8.93 -4.72
N ILE A 65 2.84 -8.37 -4.70
CA ILE A 65 1.70 -8.89 -3.93
C ILE A 65 0.79 -9.66 -4.88
N TYR A 66 0.54 -10.93 -4.58
CA TYR A 66 -0.29 -11.84 -5.39
C TYR A 66 -1.09 -12.77 -4.48
N ALA A 67 -2.27 -13.17 -4.93
CA ALA A 67 -3.05 -14.20 -4.26
C ALA A 67 -2.62 -15.57 -4.79
N ASN A 68 -2.39 -16.52 -3.88
CA ASN A 68 -2.38 -17.92 -4.26
C ASN A 68 -3.83 -18.43 -4.26
N PRO A 69 -4.28 -19.06 -5.35
CA PRO A 69 -5.60 -19.66 -5.41
C PRO A 69 -5.75 -20.83 -4.43
#